data_AF-F0WF54-F1
#
_entry.id   AF-F0WF54-F1
#
_cell.length_a   1.000
_cell.length_b   1.000
_cell.length_c   1.000
_cell.angle_alpha   90.00
_cell.angle_beta   90.00
_cell.angle_gamma   90.00
#
_symmetry.space_group_name_H-M   'P 1'
#
loop_
_entity.id
_entity.type
_entity.pdbx_description
1 polymer ?
#
loop_
_entity_poly.entity_id
_entity_poly.type
_entity_poly.pdbx_seq_one_letter_code
_entity_poly.pdbx_strand_id
1 'polypeptide(L)'
;MSAERSDGKENKKLRLTNHERGKIEGLREAGLSLRAIKTFTSRSLDTIRRVVCPASPLQPKRRGPTPLLSKHQVRLIVRTVAQGNLSAVQLKAELSLPVSFRCVQRILAQVDWLV
;
A
#
# COMPACT_ATOMS: atom_id res chain seq x y z
N MET A 1 9.01 -36.08 -16.73
CA MET A 1 9.33 -35.70 -15.35
C MET A 1 9.25 -34.20 -15.25
N SER A 2 8.07 -33.67 -14.91
CA SER A 2 7.81 -32.22 -14.87
C SER A 2 8.21 -31.68 -13.51
N ALA A 3 9.18 -30.75 -13.49
CA ALA A 3 9.60 -30.08 -12.27
C ALA A 3 8.55 -29.03 -11.89
N GLU A 4 7.77 -29.30 -10.85
CA GLU A 4 6.91 -28.30 -10.23
C GLU A 4 7.78 -27.20 -9.61
N ARG A 5 7.60 -25.97 -10.08
CA ARG A 5 8.20 -24.78 -9.47
C ARG A 5 7.43 -24.50 -8.19
N SER A 6 7.93 -24.97 -7.05
CA SER A 6 7.40 -24.62 -5.75
C SER A 6 7.53 -23.11 -5.53
N ASP A 7 6.38 -22.44 -5.48
CA ASP A 7 6.26 -21.01 -5.32
C ASP A 7 6.71 -20.64 -3.89
N GLY A 8 7.93 -20.11 -3.74
CA GLY A 8 8.64 -19.90 -2.46
C GLY A 8 8.04 -18.86 -1.50
N LYS A 9 6.73 -18.88 -1.29
CA LYS A 9 5.99 -17.96 -0.40
C LYS A 9 5.96 -18.38 1.06
N GLU A 10 6.27 -19.64 1.37
CA GLU A 10 5.94 -20.24 2.67
C GLU A 10 6.92 -19.90 3.82
N ASN A 11 8.08 -19.32 3.53
CA ASN A 11 9.13 -19.08 4.54
C ASN A 11 9.32 -17.61 4.96
N LYS A 12 8.39 -16.71 4.59
CA LYS A 12 8.51 -15.30 4.95
C LYS A 12 8.00 -15.06 6.36
N LYS A 13 8.92 -14.92 7.32
CA LYS A 13 8.58 -14.49 8.68
C LYS A 13 7.78 -13.18 8.66
N LEU A 14 6.84 -13.07 9.60
CA LEU A 14 6.00 -11.90 9.82
C LEU A 14 6.85 -10.62 9.97
N ARG A 15 6.21 -9.47 9.71
CA ARG A 15 6.82 -8.15 9.89
C ARG A 15 7.43 -8.03 11.29
N LEU A 16 8.55 -7.33 11.37
CA LEU A 16 9.27 -7.11 12.63
C LEU A 16 8.36 -6.33 13.60
N THR A 17 8.20 -6.85 14.80
CA THR A 17 7.49 -6.14 15.88
C THR A 17 8.38 -5.06 16.49
N ASN A 18 7.78 -4.06 17.14
CA ASN A 18 8.54 -3.00 17.82
C ASN A 18 9.45 -3.56 18.91
N HIS A 19 9.00 -4.60 19.63
CA HIS A 19 9.80 -5.27 20.66
C HIS A 19 11.04 -5.95 20.07
N GLU A 20 10.87 -6.72 18.99
CA GLU A 20 12.02 -7.34 18.31
C GLU A 20 12.99 -6.32 17.74
N ARG A 21 12.48 -5.18 17.25
CA ARG A 21 13.29 -4.07 16.77
C ARG A 21 14.16 -3.49 17.87
N GLY A 22 13.57 -3.17 19.02
CA GLY A 22 14.32 -2.67 20.18
C GLY A 22 15.36 -3.68 20.68
N LYS A 23 15.05 -4.98 20.65
CA LYS A 23 16.03 -6.03 20.98
C LYS A 23 17.23 -6.03 20.02
N ILE A 24 17.01 -5.85 18.72
CA ILE A 24 18.10 -5.77 17.73
C ILE A 24 18.96 -4.52 17.97
N GLU A 25 18.33 -3.38 18.23
CA GLU A 25 19.00 -2.10 18.51
C GLU A 25 19.85 -2.21 19.78
N GLY A 26 19.30 -2.73 20.89
CA GLY A 26 20.03 -2.92 22.14
C GLY A 26 21.20 -3.92 22.04
N LEU A 27 21.03 -5.04 21.29
CA LEU A 27 22.14 -5.98 21.07
C LEU A 27 23.27 -5.34 20.23
N ARG A 28 22.93 -4.44 19.31
CA ARG A 28 23.92 -3.69 18.53
C ARG A 28 24.66 -2.67 19.39
N GLU A 29 23.96 -1.97 20.27
CA GLU A 29 24.56 -1.05 21.25
C GLU A 29 25.51 -1.78 22.21
N ALA A 30 25.19 -3.01 22.59
CA ALA A 30 26.07 -3.91 23.35
C ALA A 30 27.30 -4.41 22.57
N GLY A 31 27.50 -3.96 21.32
CA GLY A 31 28.68 -4.29 20.51
C GLY A 31 28.63 -5.66 19.82
N LEU A 32 27.50 -6.37 19.84
CA LEU A 32 27.40 -7.68 19.19
C LEU A 32 27.45 -7.57 17.66
N SER A 33 28.13 -8.55 17.05
CA SER A 33 28.17 -8.65 15.59
C SER A 33 26.81 -9.00 15.00
N LEU A 34 26.55 -8.59 13.75
CA LEU A 34 25.28 -8.89 13.06
C LEU A 34 25.00 -10.39 12.96
N ARG A 35 26.05 -11.22 12.88
CA ARG A 35 25.94 -12.69 12.87
C ARG A 35 25.48 -13.24 14.21
N ALA A 36 26.00 -12.70 15.32
CA ALA A 36 25.53 -13.03 16.66
C ALA A 36 24.10 -12.55 16.89
N ILE A 37 23.73 -11.35 16.43
CA ILE A 37 22.35 -10.87 16.52
C ILE A 37 21.39 -11.79 15.76
N LYS A 38 21.80 -12.32 14.59
CA LYS A 38 21.01 -13.32 13.86
C LYS A 38 20.76 -14.58 14.67
N THR A 39 21.75 -15.11 15.39
CA THR A 39 21.54 -16.30 16.21
C THR A 39 20.58 -16.01 17.37
N PHE A 40 20.69 -14.84 18.01
CA PHE A 40 19.81 -14.46 19.13
C PHE A 40 18.37 -14.10 18.73
N THR A 41 18.17 -13.51 17.55
CA THR A 41 16.84 -13.02 17.10
C THR A 41 16.20 -13.93 16.07
N SER A 42 16.94 -14.90 15.53
CA SER A 42 16.52 -15.77 14.44
C SER A 42 15.97 -15.01 13.22
N ARG A 43 16.37 -13.73 13.04
CA ARG A 43 16.00 -12.90 11.88
C ARG A 43 17.09 -12.93 10.82
N SER A 44 16.72 -12.67 9.57
CA SER A 44 17.69 -12.65 8.48
C SER A 44 18.70 -11.50 8.67
N LEU A 45 19.93 -11.69 8.20
CA LEU A 45 20.95 -10.64 8.26
C LEU A 45 20.49 -9.36 7.59
N ASP A 46 19.73 -9.48 6.51
CA ASP A 46 19.22 -8.35 5.75
C ASP A 46 18.15 -7.55 6.54
N THR A 47 17.27 -8.23 7.28
CA THR A 47 16.34 -7.55 8.21
C THR A 47 17.10 -6.81 9.30
N ILE A 48 18.11 -7.46 9.90
CA ILE A 48 18.93 -6.84 10.95
C ILE A 48 19.68 -5.62 10.40
N ARG A 49 20.27 -5.71 9.20
CA ARG A 49 20.93 -4.58 8.52
C ARG A 49 19.98 -3.40 8.32
N ARG A 50 18.73 -3.65 7.92
CA ARG A 50 17.73 -2.59 7.75
C ARG A 50 17.34 -1.89 9.04
N VAL A 51 17.43 -2.57 10.19
CA VAL A 51 17.18 -1.97 11.49
C VAL A 51 18.38 -1.14 11.94
N VAL A 52 19.58 -1.72 11.86
CA VAL A 52 20.83 -1.11 12.36
C VAL A 52 21.34 0.03 11.46
N CYS A 53 21.18 -0.12 10.15
CA CYS A 53 21.56 0.85 9.14
C CYS A 53 20.32 1.13 8.28
N PRO A 54 19.36 1.91 8.78
CA PRO A 54 18.15 2.23 8.02
C PRO A 54 18.54 2.95 6.72
N ALA A 55 17.89 2.57 5.62
CA ALA A 55 18.05 3.28 4.37
C ALA A 55 17.63 4.75 4.55
N SER A 56 18.30 5.65 3.81
CA SER A 56 18.01 7.09 3.86
C SER A 56 16.51 7.37 3.72
N PRO A 57 15.94 8.28 4.54
CA PRO A 57 14.50 8.61 4.51
C PRO A 57 14.04 9.24 3.19
N LEU A 58 14.96 9.50 2.26
CA LEU A 58 14.69 10.11 0.95
C LEU A 58 13.80 9.24 0.03
N GLN A 59 13.56 7.97 0.35
CA GLN A 59 12.68 7.13 -0.45
C GLN A 59 11.22 7.34 -0.04
N PRO A 60 10.40 8.01 -0.87
CA PRO A 60 8.99 8.19 -0.56
C PRO A 60 8.32 6.82 -0.42
N LYS A 61 7.34 6.74 0.50
CA LYS A 61 6.50 5.53 0.64
C LYS A 61 5.96 5.13 -0.74
N ARG A 62 5.96 3.83 -1.02
CA ARG A 62 5.37 3.29 -2.26
C ARG A 62 3.96 3.85 -2.39
N ARG A 63 3.72 4.58 -3.47
CA ARG A 63 2.38 5.09 -3.79
C ARG A 63 1.46 3.89 -4.04
N GLY A 64 0.19 4.07 -3.71
CA GLY A 64 -0.83 3.09 -4.07
C GLY A 64 -0.95 2.96 -5.60
N PRO A 65 -1.73 1.98 -6.07
CA PRO A 65 -2.05 1.84 -7.49
C PRO A 65 -2.55 3.17 -8.08
N THR A 66 -2.20 3.43 -9.34
CA THR A 66 -2.72 4.59 -10.06
C THR A 66 -4.24 4.52 -10.10
N PRO A 67 -4.95 5.61 -9.75
CA PRO A 67 -6.41 5.61 -9.81
C PRO A 67 -6.87 5.35 -11.25
N LEU A 68 -7.95 4.58 -11.39
CA LEU A 68 -8.54 4.23 -12.69
C LEU A 68 -9.08 5.46 -13.43
N LEU A 69 -9.56 6.46 -12.68
CA LEU A 69 -10.06 7.71 -13.23
C LEU A 69 -9.01 8.80 -13.14
N SER A 70 -8.90 9.57 -14.23
CA SER A 70 -8.13 10.80 -14.24
C SER A 70 -8.81 11.87 -13.36
N LYS A 71 -8.03 12.83 -12.86
CA LYS A 71 -8.56 14.00 -12.14
C LYS A 71 -9.60 14.78 -12.97
N HIS A 72 -9.44 14.79 -14.29
CA HIS A 72 -10.37 15.44 -15.20
C HIS A 72 -11.74 14.75 -15.19
N GLN A 73 -11.77 13.43 -15.32
CA GLN A 73 -13.02 12.65 -15.29
C GLN A 73 -13.73 12.78 -13.95
N VAL A 74 -13.01 12.76 -12.83
CA VAL A 74 -13.60 12.99 -11.50
C VAL A 74 -14.30 14.36 -11.44
N ARG A 75 -13.63 15.42 -11.91
CA ARG A 75 -14.24 16.76 -11.97
C ARG A 75 -15.44 16.84 -12.91
N LEU A 76 -15.38 16.14 -14.04
CA LEU A 76 -16.49 16.10 -14.99
C LEU A 76 -17.73 15.48 -14.34
N ILE A 77 -17.58 14.33 -13.68
CA ILE A 77 -18.66 13.67 -12.92
C ILE A 77 -19.29 14.63 -11.90
N VAL A 78 -18.47 15.29 -11.08
CA VAL A 78 -18.97 16.21 -10.05
C VAL A 78 -19.70 17.40 -10.67
N ARG A 79 -19.20 17.96 -11.77
CA ARG A 79 -19.85 19.08 -12.48
C ARG A 79 -21.17 18.69 -13.12
N THR A 80 -21.25 17.52 -13.75
CA THR A 80 -22.49 17.06 -14.38
C THR A 80 -23.58 16.78 -13.35
N VAL A 81 -23.23 16.27 -12.17
CA VAL A 81 -24.19 16.13 -11.06
C VAL A 81 -24.60 17.48 -10.50
N ALA A 82 -23.68 18.43 -10.37
CA ALA A 82 -24.02 19.78 -9.92
C ALA A 82 -25.00 20.50 -10.87
N GLN A 83 -24.96 20.17 -12.17
CA GLN A 83 -25.80 20.77 -13.20
C GLN A 83 -27.20 20.15 -13.31
N GLY A 84 -27.44 18.94 -12.76
CA GLY A 84 -28.74 18.30 -12.84
C GLY A 84 -28.88 17.04 -12.00
N ASN A 85 -30.13 16.62 -11.76
CA ASN A 85 -30.49 15.44 -10.97
C ASN A 85 -30.28 14.13 -11.75
N LEU A 86 -29.07 13.90 -12.27
CA LEU A 86 -28.72 12.66 -12.92
C LEU A 86 -28.36 11.60 -11.88
N SER A 87 -29.03 10.44 -11.96
CA SER A 87 -28.64 9.29 -11.15
C SER A 87 -27.25 8.78 -11.56
N ALA A 88 -26.55 8.12 -10.64
CA ALA A 88 -25.20 7.60 -10.93
C ALA A 88 -25.16 6.55 -12.07
N VAL A 89 -26.29 5.89 -12.38
CA VAL A 89 -26.42 5.00 -13.53
C VAL A 89 -26.43 5.80 -14.84
N GLN A 90 -27.23 6.87 -14.87
CA GLN A 90 -27.31 7.77 -16.03
C GLN A 90 -25.98 8.47 -16.29
N LEU A 91 -25.30 8.95 -15.24
CA LEU A 91 -23.96 9.56 -15.37
C LEU A 91 -22.95 8.63 -16.02
N LYS A 92 -22.94 7.35 -15.64
CA LYS A 92 -22.03 6.37 -16.23
C LYS A 92 -22.31 6.19 -17.72
N ALA A 93 -23.59 6.14 -18.09
CA ALA A 93 -24.01 5.98 -19.48
C ALA A 93 -23.68 7.22 -20.32
N GLU A 94 -24.03 8.42 -19.85
CA GLU A 94 -23.77 9.68 -20.55
C GLU A 94 -22.27 9.95 -20.71
N LEU A 95 -21.48 9.75 -19.65
CA LEU A 95 -20.04 10.01 -19.68
C LEU A 95 -19.23 8.84 -20.24
N SER A 96 -19.88 7.74 -20.65
CA SER A 96 -19.28 6.53 -21.22
C SER A 96 -18.03 6.06 -20.44
N LEU A 97 -18.10 6.08 -19.11
CA LEU A 97 -16.92 5.86 -18.25
C LEU A 97 -16.58 4.37 -18.13
N PRO A 98 -15.29 3.99 -18.19
CA PRO A 98 -14.84 2.61 -18.04
C PRO A 98 -14.78 2.18 -16.56
N VAL A 99 -15.79 2.53 -15.77
CA VAL A 99 -15.83 2.27 -14.32
C VAL A 99 -17.11 1.60 -13.88
N SER A 100 -17.05 0.97 -12.71
CA SER A 100 -18.23 0.42 -12.07
C SER A 100 -19.11 1.53 -11.48
N PHE A 101 -20.41 1.26 -11.39
CA PHE A 101 -21.38 2.15 -10.74
C PHE A 101 -20.95 2.52 -9.31
N ARG A 102 -20.45 1.54 -8.53
CA ARG A 102 -19.93 1.78 -7.18
C ARG A 102 -18.77 2.77 -7.13
N CYS A 103 -17.94 2.85 -8.18
CA CYS A 103 -16.87 3.83 -8.25
C CYS A 103 -17.42 5.26 -8.35
N VAL A 104 -18.45 5.46 -9.17
CA VAL A 104 -19.17 6.75 -9.29
C VAL A 104 -19.83 7.11 -7.96
N GLN A 105 -20.58 6.19 -7.33
CA GLN A 105 -21.20 6.45 -6.02
C GLN A 105 -20.18 6.84 -4.94
N ARG A 106 -19.03 6.17 -4.90
CA ARG A 106 -17.95 6.51 -3.95
C ARG A 106 -17.40 7.91 -4.18
N ILE A 107 -17.32 8.36 -5.43
CA ILE A 107 -16.87 9.71 -5.76
C ILE A 107 -17.90 10.73 -5.28
N LEU A 108 -19.18 10.48 -5.54
CA LEU A 108 -20.26 11.37 -5.10
C LEU A 108 -20.35 11.44 -3.57
N ALA A 109 -20.20 10.30 -2.88
CA ALA A 109 -20.18 10.24 -1.41
C ALA A 109 -18.99 10.95 -0.76
N GLN A 110 -17.95 11.31 -1.51
CA GLN A 110 -16.82 12.13 -1.02
C GLN A 110 -17.08 13.63 -1.14
N VAL A 111 -18.19 14.03 -1.76
CA VAL A 111 -18.52 15.43 -2.01
C VAL A 111 -19.62 15.84 -1.02
N ASP A 112 -19.24 16.60 -0.01
CA ASP A 112 -20.08 16.90 1.16
C ASP A 112 -21.39 17.64 0.83
N TRP A 113 -21.45 18.37 -0.29
CA TRP A 113 -22.60 19.17 -0.72
C TRP A 113 -23.52 18.45 -1.72
N LEU A 114 -23.23 17.19 -2.07
CA LEU A 114 -24.06 16.35 -2.95
C LEU A 114 -25.01 15.42 -2.18
N VAL A 115 -25.24 15.70 -0.89
CA VAL A 115 -26.11 14.93 0.01
C VAL A 115 -27.57 15.35 -0.12
#